data_AF-A0A517MC32-F1
#
_entry.id   AF-A0A517MC32-F1
#
_cell.length_a   1.000
_cell.length_b   1.000
_cell.length_c   1.000
_cell.angle_alpha   90.00
_cell.angle_beta   90.00
_cell.angle_gamma   90.00
#
_symmetry.space_group_name_H-M   'P 1'
#
loop_
_entity.id
_entity.type
_entity.pdbx_description
1 polymer ?
#
loop_
_entity_poly.entity_id
_entity_poly.type
_entity_poly.pdbx_seq_one_letter_code
_entity_poly.pdbx_strand_id
1 'polypeptide(L)'
;MTSIIRFVCVMLLMTAVIGCGDGREAPIAVTPPPLDAKVTLEKIATTGGLPAAKKQLHEELMGLSESAPEKSQELLTDYEQLTSLSDAAAIKAKAREMADKL
;
A
#
# COMPACT_ATOMS: atom_id res chain seq x y z
N MET A 1 -62.87 -2.75 -9.88
CA MET A 1 -61.90 -2.66 -8.76
C MET A 1 -60.98 -3.88 -8.64
N THR A 2 -61.13 -4.93 -9.45
CA THR A 2 -60.26 -6.14 -9.46
C THR A 2 -59.02 -6.04 -10.36
N SER A 3 -59.01 -5.14 -11.37
CA SER A 3 -57.84 -4.96 -12.25
C SER A 3 -56.67 -4.21 -11.59
N ILE A 4 -56.97 -3.26 -10.69
CA ILE A 4 -55.94 -2.41 -10.06
C ILE A 4 -55.06 -3.25 -9.12
N ILE A 5 -55.66 -4.20 -8.41
CA ILE A 5 -54.95 -5.12 -7.49
C ILE A 5 -53.99 -6.05 -8.25
N ARG A 6 -54.37 -6.51 -9.46
CA ARG A 6 -53.46 -7.30 -10.30
C ARG A 6 -52.30 -6.46 -10.82
N PHE A 7 -52.57 -5.20 -11.19
CA PHE A 7 -51.54 -4.29 -11.70
C PHE A 7 -50.49 -3.94 -10.63
N VAL A 8 -50.92 -3.72 -9.38
CA VAL A 8 -50.02 -3.43 -8.25
C VAL A 8 -49.18 -4.65 -7.88
N CYS A 9 -49.76 -5.86 -7.86
CA CYS A 9 -48.99 -7.09 -7.59
C CYS A 9 -47.93 -7.40 -8.67
N VAL A 10 -48.22 -7.16 -9.94
CA VAL A 10 -47.25 -7.39 -11.03
C VAL A 10 -46.13 -6.35 -11.01
N MET A 11 -46.44 -5.09 -10.66
CA MET A 11 -45.41 -4.06 -10.54
C MET A 11 -44.44 -4.32 -9.38
N LEU A 12 -44.95 -4.82 -8.25
CA LEU A 12 -44.15 -5.14 -7.07
C LEU A 12 -43.20 -6.33 -7.32
N LEU A 13 -43.64 -7.32 -8.10
CA LEU A 13 -42.81 -8.45 -8.54
C LEU A 13 -41.70 -8.05 -9.52
N MET A 14 -41.93 -7.05 -10.39
CA MET A 14 -40.91 -6.55 -11.33
C MET A 14 -39.76 -5.81 -10.64
N THR A 15 -39.99 -5.15 -9.51
CA THR A 15 -38.92 -4.49 -8.74
C THR A 15 -38.00 -5.48 -8.01
N ALA A 16 -38.47 -6.71 -7.74
CA ALA A 16 -37.67 -7.74 -7.07
C ALA A 16 -36.63 -8.40 -7.98
N VAL A 17 -36.74 -8.27 -9.32
CA VAL A 17 -35.82 -8.88 -10.29
C VAL A 17 -34.69 -7.94 -10.73
N ILE A 18 -34.76 -6.64 -10.40
CA ILE A 18 -33.65 -5.68 -10.61
C ILE A 18 -32.63 -5.74 -9.45
N GLY A 19 -32.95 -6.49 -8.39
CA GLY A 19 -32.09 -6.71 -7.22
C GLY A 19 -31.11 -7.88 -7.35
N CYS A 20 -30.67 -8.26 -8.54
CA CYS A 20 -29.67 -9.32 -8.72
C CYS A 20 -28.88 -9.08 -10.00
N GLY A 21 -27.85 -8.24 -9.94
CA GLY A 21 -27.01 -8.00 -11.10
C GLY A 21 -26.18 -6.74 -11.01
N ASP A 22 -25.33 -6.63 -10.00
CA ASP A 22 -24.02 -6.01 -10.18
C ASP A 22 -23.11 -6.45 -9.03
N GLY A 23 -22.71 -7.74 -9.08
CA GLY A 23 -21.47 -8.18 -8.48
C GLY A 23 -20.28 -7.59 -9.24
N ARG A 24 -20.27 -6.27 -9.44
CA ARG A 24 -19.02 -5.55 -9.61
C ARG A 24 -18.41 -5.60 -8.24
N GLU A 25 -17.54 -6.59 -8.06
CA GLU A 25 -16.39 -6.44 -7.18
C GLU A 25 -15.83 -5.05 -7.47
N ALA A 26 -16.20 -4.07 -6.64
CA ALA A 26 -15.46 -2.84 -6.55
C ALA A 26 -14.02 -3.33 -6.41
N PRO A 27 -13.07 -2.89 -7.26
CA PRO A 27 -11.69 -3.22 -7.03
C PRO A 27 -11.46 -2.81 -5.59
N ILE A 28 -11.17 -3.79 -4.72
CA ILE A 28 -10.73 -3.51 -3.38
C ILE A 28 -9.55 -2.60 -3.63
N ALA A 29 -9.75 -1.31 -3.39
CA ALA A 29 -8.67 -0.36 -3.40
C ALA A 29 -7.78 -0.93 -2.31
N VAL A 30 -6.75 -1.66 -2.73
CA VAL A 30 -5.70 -2.10 -1.84
C VAL A 30 -5.11 -0.78 -1.40
N THR A 31 -5.63 -0.24 -0.30
CA THR A 31 -5.02 0.88 0.39
C THR A 31 -3.59 0.44 0.54
N PRO A 32 -2.64 1.10 -0.15
CA PRO A 32 -1.25 0.75 0.03
C PRO A 32 -1.01 0.81 1.53
N PRO A 33 -0.32 -0.18 2.12
CA PRO A 33 -0.02 -0.15 3.53
C PRO A 33 0.56 1.23 3.87
N PRO A 34 0.26 1.77 5.05
CA PRO A 34 0.81 3.06 5.44
C PRO A 34 2.31 3.06 5.15
N LEU A 35 2.72 4.01 4.30
CA LEU A 35 4.09 4.17 3.84
C LEU A 35 4.94 4.46 5.08
N ASP A 36 5.62 3.44 5.58
CA ASP A 36 6.41 3.52 6.81
C ASP A 36 7.81 2.98 6.49
N ALA A 37 8.67 3.93 6.12
CA ALA A 37 10.05 3.66 5.77
C ALA A 37 10.77 2.85 6.86
N LYS A 38 10.41 3.04 8.14
CA LYS A 38 11.03 2.34 9.26
C LYS A 38 10.69 0.85 9.22
N VAL A 39 9.42 0.51 9.04
CA VAL A 39 8.96 -0.88 8.94
C VAL A 39 9.61 -1.58 7.75
N THR A 40 9.70 -0.91 6.61
CA THR A 40 10.36 -1.47 5.41
C THR A 40 11.86 -1.66 5.64
N LEU A 41 12.54 -0.72 6.27
CA LEU A 41 13.95 -0.83 6.62
C LEU A 41 14.20 -1.95 7.63
N GLU A 42 13.36 -2.14 8.64
CA GLU A 42 13.47 -3.26 9.59
C GLU A 42 13.26 -4.61 8.89
N LYS A 43 12.35 -4.68 7.91
CA LYS A 43 12.15 -5.86 7.08
C LYS A 43 13.38 -6.15 6.22
N ILE A 44 14.01 -5.13 5.64
CA ILE A 44 15.28 -5.29 4.90
C ILE A 44 16.40 -5.70 5.86
N ALA A 45 16.49 -5.11 7.05
CA ALA A 45 17.46 -5.45 8.08
C ALA A 45 17.34 -6.90 8.57
N THR A 46 16.13 -7.46 8.54
CA THR A 46 15.87 -8.84 8.92
C THR A 46 16.15 -9.81 7.75
N THR A 47 15.62 -9.50 6.57
CA THR A 47 15.61 -10.41 5.41
C THR A 47 16.88 -10.31 4.56
N GLY A 48 17.53 -9.14 4.53
CA GLY A 48 18.56 -8.79 3.54
C GLY A 48 18.01 -8.59 2.13
N GLY A 49 16.68 -8.64 1.98
CA GLY A 49 15.99 -8.60 0.70
C GLY A 49 15.74 -7.17 0.23
N LEU A 50 16.79 -6.46 -0.17
CA LEU A 50 16.66 -5.12 -0.74
C LEU A 50 15.89 -5.08 -2.08
N PRO A 51 16.11 -5.97 -3.07
CA PRO A 51 15.52 -5.79 -4.41
C PRO A 51 13.99 -5.73 -4.41
N ALA A 52 13.33 -6.52 -3.57
CA ALA A 52 11.87 -6.56 -3.47
C ALA A 52 11.29 -5.34 -2.74
N ALA A 53 12.04 -4.75 -1.81
CA ALA A 53 11.62 -3.61 -1.00
C ALA A 53 12.13 -2.26 -1.54
N LYS A 54 13.06 -2.27 -2.51
CA LYS A 54 13.74 -1.09 -3.06
C LYS A 54 12.76 -0.01 -3.52
N LYS A 55 11.80 -0.39 -4.37
CA LYS A 55 10.81 0.55 -4.91
C LYS A 55 9.92 1.15 -3.81
N GLN A 56 9.42 0.30 -2.91
CA GLN A 56 8.57 0.73 -1.79
C GLN A 56 9.33 1.69 -0.88
N LEU A 57 10.55 1.34 -0.46
CA LEU A 57 11.37 2.19 0.40
C LEU A 57 11.65 3.57 -0.21
N HIS A 58 11.91 3.64 -1.51
CA HIS A 58 12.12 4.92 -2.19
C HIS A 58 10.86 5.81 -2.18
N GLU A 59 9.68 5.22 -2.40
CA GLU A 59 8.41 5.95 -2.32
C GLU A 59 8.14 6.44 -0.88
N GLU A 60 8.45 5.61 0.12
CA GLU A 60 8.31 5.96 1.55
C GLU A 60 9.27 7.09 1.96
N LEU A 61 10.53 7.04 1.52
CA LEU A 61 11.51 8.10 1.77
C LEU A 61 11.13 9.40 1.04
N MET A 62 10.64 9.32 -0.19
CA MET A 62 10.12 10.51 -0.88
C MET A 62 8.96 11.14 -0.12
N GLY A 63 7.99 10.34 0.36
CA GLY A 63 6.89 10.84 1.20
C GLY A 63 7.37 11.44 2.52
N LEU A 64 8.44 10.90 3.12
CA LEU A 64 9.06 11.49 4.30
C LEU A 64 9.62 12.89 4.04
N SER A 65 10.05 13.19 2.81
CA SER A 65 10.56 14.53 2.45
C SER A 65 9.53 15.64 2.69
N GLU A 66 8.24 15.32 2.61
CA GLU A 66 7.15 16.26 2.86
C GLU A 66 6.99 16.58 4.35
N SER A 67 7.36 15.65 5.23
CA SER A 67 7.21 15.78 6.69
C SER A 67 8.52 16.13 7.41
N ALA A 68 9.66 15.66 6.92
CA ALA A 68 10.99 15.81 7.50
C ALA A 68 12.06 15.86 6.39
N PRO A 69 12.20 16.99 5.68
CA PRO A 69 13.08 17.10 4.50
C PRO A 69 14.56 16.87 4.82
N GLU A 70 15.03 17.32 5.99
CA GLU A 70 16.41 17.12 6.46
C GLU A 70 16.75 15.65 6.68
N LYS A 71 15.86 14.89 7.34
CA LYS A 71 16.03 13.45 7.55
C LYS A 71 15.90 12.67 6.24
N SER A 72 14.96 13.06 5.39
CA SER A 72 14.75 12.41 4.11
C SER A 72 15.98 12.50 3.19
N GLN A 73 16.63 13.67 3.14
CA GLN A 73 17.81 13.85 2.27
C GLN A 73 19.00 12.98 2.72
N GLU A 74 19.21 12.86 4.03
CA GLU A 74 20.19 11.93 4.60
C GLU A 74 19.81 10.47 4.29
N LEU A 75 18.55 10.09 4.49
CA LEU A 75 18.08 8.73 4.26
C LEU A 75 18.08 8.34 2.77
N LEU A 76 17.80 9.27 1.85
CA LEU A 76 17.91 9.04 0.41
C LEU A 76 19.37 8.80 0.00
N THR A 77 20.31 9.53 0.61
CA THR A 77 21.75 9.31 0.42
C THR A 77 22.17 7.93 0.93
N ASP A 78 21.73 7.57 2.14
CA ASP A 78 21.99 6.23 2.71
C ASP A 78 21.34 5.12 1.90
N TYR A 79 20.16 5.37 1.33
CA TYR A 79 19.47 4.44 0.44
C TYR A 79 20.25 4.19 -0.85
N GLU A 80 20.86 5.22 -1.46
CA GLU A 80 21.73 5.02 -2.63
C GLU A 80 22.93 4.13 -2.28
N GLN A 81 23.56 4.37 -1.13
CA GLN A 81 24.63 3.51 -0.61
C GLN A 81 24.14 2.08 -0.41
N LEU A 82 22.99 1.91 0.27
CA LEU A 82 22.35 0.62 0.52
C LEU A 82 22.10 -0.15 -0.79
N THR A 83 21.65 0.53 -1.85
CA THR A 83 21.40 -0.09 -3.16
C THR A 83 22.67 -0.40 -3.96
N SER A 84 23.78 0.22 -3.59
CA SER A 84 25.11 -0.09 -4.13
C SER A 84 25.77 -1.26 -3.41
N LEU A 85 25.26 -1.66 -2.24
CA LEU A 85 25.71 -2.84 -1.53
C LEU A 85 25.13 -4.10 -2.17
N SER A 86 26.01 -5.07 -2.42
CA SER A 86 25.63 -6.40 -2.91
C SER A 86 25.68 -7.47 -1.81
N ASP A 87 26.32 -7.15 -0.67
CA ASP A 87 26.48 -8.06 0.44
C ASP A 87 25.25 -8.01 1.38
N ALA A 88 24.66 -9.18 1.64
CA ALA A 88 23.45 -9.26 2.44
C ALA A 88 23.65 -8.82 3.90
N ALA A 89 24.83 -9.02 4.49
CA ALA A 89 25.10 -8.57 5.85
C ALA A 89 25.27 -7.04 5.89
N ALA A 90 25.97 -6.47 4.90
CA ALA A 90 26.11 -5.02 4.76
C ALA A 90 24.76 -4.32 4.51
N ILE A 91 23.91 -4.88 3.64
CA ILE A 91 22.54 -4.39 3.41
C ILE A 91 21.75 -4.40 4.71
N LYS A 92 21.82 -5.50 5.48
CA LYS A 92 21.08 -5.60 6.75
C LYS A 92 21.53 -4.58 7.77
N ALA A 93 22.85 -4.41 7.93
CA ALA A 93 23.44 -3.46 8.85
C ALA A 93 23.07 -2.01 8.49
N LYS A 94 23.23 -1.64 7.22
CA LYS A 94 22.91 -0.30 6.74
C LYS A 94 21.40 -0.02 6.79
N ALA A 95 20.55 -1.00 6.51
CA ALA A 95 19.10 -0.85 6.69
C ALA A 95 18.70 -0.64 8.15
N ARG A 96 19.36 -1.33 9.09
CA ARG A 96 19.15 -1.14 10.53
C ARG A 96 19.51 0.29 10.95
N GLU A 97 20.70 0.75 10.54
CA GLU A 97 21.18 2.11 10.80
C GLU A 97 20.18 3.16 10.30
N MET A 98 19.64 2.99 9.09
CA MET A 98 18.62 3.89 8.55
C MET A 98 17.31 3.85 9.34
N ALA A 99 16.89 2.67 9.82
CA ALA A 99 15.68 2.53 10.64
C ALA A 99 15.81 3.22 12.00
N ASP A 100 17.01 3.24 12.59
CA ASP A 100 17.30 3.93 13.85
C ASP A 100 17.28 5.47 13.72
N LYS A 101 17.46 6.01 12.51
CA LYS A 101 17.40 7.46 12.22
C LYS A 101 15.98 8.01 12.12
N LEU A 102 15.01 7.12 11.86
CA LEU A 102 13.57 7.42 11.77
C LEU A 102 12.92 7.46 13.16
#